data_AF-A0A2T2SEX2-F1
#
_entry.id   AF-A0A2T2SEX2-F1
#
_cell.length_a   1.000
_cell.length_b   1.000
_cell.length_c   1.000
_cell.angle_alpha   90.00
_cell.angle_beta   90.00
_cell.angle_gamma   90.00
#
_symmetry.space_group_name_H-M   'P 1'
#
loop_
_entity.id
_entity.type
_entity.pdbx_description
1 polymer ?
#
loop_
_entity_poly.entity_id
_entity_poly.type
_entity_poly.pdbx_seq_one_letter_code
_entity_poly.pdbx_strand_id
1 'polypeptide(L)' 'MFGEFVPLFVMIALALGLALTLLAVATYVGPSRPSDTKTMPYESGMDPVGSAHERYSVKFYLVAMIFIVFDVEV' A
#
# COMPACT_ATOMS: atom_id res chain seq x y z
N MET A 1 -20.50 12.66 -24.33
CA MET A 1 -19.45 13.26 -23.49
C MET A 1 -19.35 12.60 -22.12
N PHE A 2 -20.14 12.95 -21.08
CA PHE A 2 -19.96 12.29 -19.76
C PHE A 2 -20.39 10.81 -19.70
N GLY A 3 -21.31 10.39 -20.58
CA GLY A 3 -21.75 8.99 -20.66
C GLY A 3 -20.64 8.00 -21.04
N GLU A 4 -19.59 8.46 -21.72
CA GLU A 4 -18.45 7.63 -22.14
C GLU A 4 -17.54 7.23 -20.97
N PHE A 5 -17.56 8.00 -19.87
CA PHE A 5 -16.81 7.68 -18.66
C PHE A 5 -17.57 6.77 -17.69
N VAL A 6 -18.87 6.53 -17.92
CA VAL A 6 -19.67 5.66 -17.06
C VAL A 6 -19.05 4.26 -16.91
N PRO A 7 -18.58 3.58 -17.98
CA PRO A 7 -17.91 2.28 -17.84
C PRO A 7 -16.63 2.35 -16.99
N LEU A 8 -15.86 3.44 -17.08
CA LEU A 8 -14.65 3.65 -16.28
C LEU A 8 -14.99 3.72 -14.78
N PHE A 9 -15.97 4.53 -14.40
CA PHE A 9 -16.39 4.64 -13.01
C PHE A 9 -16.99 3.34 -12.47
N VAL A 10 -17.75 2.62 -13.28
CA VAL A 10 -18.28 1.29 -12.90
C VAL A 10 -17.14 0.31 -12.64
N MET A 11 -16.11 0.30 -13.48
CA MET A 11 -14.94 -0.57 -13.29
C MET A 11 -14.18 -0.22 -12.00
N ILE A 12 -13.95 1.06 -11.72
CA ILE A 12 -13.28 1.51 -10.48
C ILE A 12 -14.11 1.10 -9.27
N ALA A 13 -15.43 1.33 -9.30
CA ALA A 13 -16.33 0.97 -8.21
C ALA A 13 -16.35 -0.54 -7.96
N LEU A 14 -16.36 -1.35 -9.02
CA LEU A 14 -16.36 -2.80 -8.92
C LEU A 14 -15.03 -3.32 -8.39
N ALA A 15 -13.89 -2.78 -8.84
CA ALA A 15 -12.57 -3.15 -8.37
C ALA A 15 -12.38 -2.81 -6.88
N LEU A 16 -12.75 -1.59 -6.47
CA LEU A 16 -12.72 -1.17 -5.07
C LEU A 16 -13.69 -1.99 -4.21
N GLY A 17 -14.92 -2.20 -4.70
CA GLY A 17 -15.92 -3.01 -4.01
C GLY A 17 -15.43 -4.44 -3.79
N LEU A 18 -14.80 -5.05 -4.79
CA LEU A 18 -14.22 -6.39 -4.67
C LEU A 18 -13.05 -6.40 -3.66
N ALA A 19 -12.11 -5.46 -3.75
CA ALA A 19 -10.98 -5.41 -2.84
C ALA A 19 -11.41 -5.23 -1.37
N LEU A 20 -12.34 -4.32 -1.12
CA LEU A 20 -12.87 -4.06 0.22
C LEU A 20 -13.70 -5.23 0.76
N THR A 21 -14.53 -5.88 -0.08
CA THR A 21 -15.31 -7.04 0.34
C THR A 21 -14.42 -8.23 0.69
N LEU A 22 -13.40 -8.51 -0.11
CA LEU A 22 -12.43 -9.58 0.19
C LEU A 22 -11.66 -9.28 1.48
N LEU A 23 -11.20 -8.04 1.67
CA LEU A 23 -10.53 -7.65 2.92
C LEU A 23 -11.47 -7.78 4.13
N ALA A 24 -12.72 -7.30 4.01
CA ALA A 24 -13.72 -7.41 5.06
C ALA A 24 -13.97 -8.88 5.42
N VAL A 25 -14.23 -9.74 4.42
CA VAL A 25 -14.42 -11.18 4.64
C VAL A 25 -13.21 -11.79 5.33
N ALA A 26 -11.99 -11.50 4.89
CA ALA A 26 -10.78 -12.01 5.51
C ALA A 26 -10.65 -11.58 6.98
N THR A 27 -10.97 -10.33 7.30
CA THR A 27 -10.90 -9.79 8.66
C THR A 27 -12.00 -10.30 9.60
N TYR A 28 -13.24 -10.47 9.11
CA TYR A 28 -14.38 -10.87 9.94
C TYR A 28 -14.56 -12.39 10.06
N VAL A 29 -14.19 -13.16 9.03
CA VAL A 29 -14.30 -14.63 9.03
C VAL A 29 -13.02 -15.28 9.57
N GLY A 30 -11.86 -14.63 9.40
CA GLY A 30 -10.57 -15.15 9.86
C GLY A 30 -10.44 -15.18 11.40
N PRO A 31 -9.67 -16.13 11.97
CA PRO A 31 -9.44 -16.19 13.40
C PRO A 31 -8.61 -15.00 13.88
N SER A 32 -9.20 -14.14 14.71
CA SER A 32 -8.51 -13.03 15.36
C SER A 32 -7.91 -13.49 16.69
N ARG A 33 -6.57 -13.67 16.71
CA ARG A 33 -5.77 -14.02 17.89
C ARG A 33 -4.55 -13.10 17.96
N PRO A 34 -4.71 -11.83 18.37
CA PRO A 34 -3.58 -10.93 18.57
C PRO A 34 -2.77 -11.39 19.79
N SER A 35 -1.44 -11.29 19.68
CA SER A 35 -0.51 -11.43 20.80
C SER A 35 0.64 -10.45 20.60
N ASP A 36 1.31 -10.08 21.68
CA ASP A 36 2.43 -9.14 21.62
C ASP A 36 3.52 -9.65 20.66
N THR A 37 3.84 -10.94 20.71
CA THR A 37 4.81 -11.60 19.79
C THR A 37 4.33 -11.65 18.34
N LYS A 38 3.02 -11.72 18.07
CA LYS A 38 2.51 -11.74 16.68
C LYS A 38 2.46 -10.34 16.07
N THR A 39 2.41 -9.32 16.91
CA THR A 39 2.32 -7.90 16.51
C THR A 39 3.67 -7.19 16.55
N MET A 40 4.71 -7.82 17.10
CA MET A 40 6.07 -7.30 17.07
C MET A 40 6.64 -7.27 15.63
N PRO A 41 7.49 -6.29 15.30
CA PRO A 41 8.25 -6.29 14.05
C PRO A 41 9.09 -7.55 13.87
N TYR A 42 9.21 -8.02 12.64
CA TYR A 42 10.07 -9.16 12.30
C TYR A 42 11.55 -8.74 12.28
N GLU A 43 12.38 -9.38 13.11
CA GLU A 43 13.84 -9.16 13.16
C GLU A 43 14.59 -10.50 13.23
N SER A 44 14.27 -11.43 12.31
CA SER A 44 14.95 -12.75 12.16
C SER A 44 15.14 -13.56 13.47
N GLY A 45 14.18 -13.46 14.39
CA GLY A 45 14.20 -14.17 15.68
C GLY A 45 14.80 -13.36 16.85
N MET A 46 15.20 -12.11 16.61
CA MET A 46 15.66 -11.17 17.63
C MET A 46 14.57 -10.14 17.95
N ASP A 47 14.72 -9.45 19.08
CA ASP A 47 13.91 -8.26 19.36
C ASP A 47 14.44 -7.07 18.55
N PRO A 48 13.57 -6.23 17.98
CA PRO A 48 14.00 -5.04 17.26
C PRO A 48 14.75 -4.09 18.21
N VAL A 49 15.94 -3.68 17.81
CA VAL A 49 16.80 -2.78 18.60
C VAL A 49 16.92 -1.43 17.91
N GLY A 50 16.79 -0.35 18.68
CA GLY A 50 17.01 1.01 18.19
C GLY A 50 15.82 1.60 17.44
N SER A 51 16.10 2.65 16.67
CA SER A 51 15.11 3.36 15.86
C SER A 51 15.31 3.04 14.38
N ALA A 52 14.22 2.79 13.66
CA ALA A 52 14.25 2.64 12.20
C ALA A 52 14.38 3.99 11.45
N HIS A 53 14.54 5.11 12.16
CA HIS A 53 14.65 6.45 11.58
C HIS A 53 16.09 6.74 11.12
N GLU A 54 16.48 6.12 10.02
CA GLU A 54 17.72 6.42 9.33
C GLU A 54 17.50 7.30 8.10
N ARG A 55 18.55 7.99 7.66
CA ARG A 55 18.48 8.76 6.42
C ARG A 55 18.40 7.81 5.24
N TYR A 56 17.28 7.85 4.53
CA TYR A 56 17.16 7.16 3.25
C TYR A 56 18.10 7.77 2.20
N SER A 57 18.57 6.94 1.26
CA SER A 57 19.46 7.39 0.20
C SER A 57 18.80 8.47 -0.67
N VAL A 58 19.54 9.54 -0.99
CA VAL A 58 19.10 10.59 -1.92
C VAL A 58 18.80 10.07 -3.33
N LYS A 59 19.24 8.84 -3.65
CA LYS A 59 18.97 8.19 -4.94
C LYS A 59 17.47 8.09 -5.24
N PHE A 60 16.62 7.80 -4.23
CA PHE A 60 15.17 7.71 -4.44
C PHE A 60 14.57 9.06 -4.87
N TYR A 61 15.07 10.16 -4.28
CA TYR A 61 14.68 11.51 -4.65
C TYR A 61 15.09 11.87 -6.08
N LEU A 62 16.33 11.56 -6.46
CA LEU A 62 16.82 11.81 -7.82
C LEU A 62 16.00 11.05 -8.86
N VAL A 63 15.68 9.76 -8.60
CA VAL A 63 14.83 8.96 -9.50
C VAL A 63 13.43 9.58 -9.63
N ALA A 64 12.80 9.97 -8.52
CA ALA A 64 11.47 10.59 -8.55
C ALA A 64 11.47 11.95 -9.27
N MET A 65 12.47 12.80 -9.03
CA MET A 65 12.60 14.09 -9.71
C MET A 65 12.78 13.92 -11.21
N ILE A 66 13.68 13.04 -11.63
CA ILE A 66 13.93 12.75 -13.04
C ILE A 66 12.67 12.19 -13.70
N PHE A 67 11.95 11.27 -13.04
CA PHE A 67 10.66 10.76 -13.52
C PHE A 67 9.66 11.89 -13.75
N ILE A 68 9.49 12.81 -12.79
CA ILE A 68 8.56 13.94 -12.93
C ILE A 68 8.96 14.84 -14.10
N VAL A 69 10.24 15.16 -14.26
CA VAL A 69 10.71 16.02 -15.36
C VAL A 69 10.42 15.36 -16.71
N PHE A 70 10.75 14.08 -16.87
CA PHE A 70 10.50 13.36 -18.12
C PHE A 70 9.01 13.14 -18.41
N ASP A 71 8.20 12.88 -17.38
CA ASP A 71 6.76 12.71 -17.54
C ASP A 71 6.06 14.01 -17.97
N VAL A 72 6.55 15.17 -17.48
CA VAL A 72 6.03 16.50 -17.84
C VAL A 72 6.54 16.99 -19.20
N GLU A 73 7.73 16.57 -19.63
CA GLU A 73 8.28 16.94 -20.94
C GLU A 73 7.49 16.31 -22.11
N VAL A 74 6.82 15.17 -21.87
CA VAL A 74 5.98 14.46 -22.86
C VAL A 74 4.70 15.22 -23.17
#